data_AF-A0A243PAX9-F1
#
_entry.id   AF-A0A243PAX9-F1
#
_cell.length_a   1.000
_cell.length_b   1.000
_cell.length_c   1.000
_cell.angle_alpha   90.00
_cell.angle_beta   90.00
_cell.angle_gamma   90.00
#
_symmetry.space_group_name_H-M   'P 1'
#
loop_
_entity.id
_entity.type
_entity.pdbx_description
1 polymer ?
#
loop_
_entity_poly.entity_id
_entity_poly.type
_entity_poly.pdbx_seq_one_letter_code
_entity_poly.pdbx_strand_id
1 'polypeptide(L)'
;MDMTELRRQHDEISHTAHRLALATADHANPRSVGAIRWQLARQLMGHLALEDRILYPALQRADDAHTRTTAATLQAETGALAESFSSYMTAWSDDRVAREWADFCIATQAVIRALTERVDRENRTLYPLADRIDNSAPPIARAG
;
A
#
# COMPACT_ATOMS: atom_id res chain seq x y z
N MET A 1 10.06 -4.01 -15.45
CA MET A 1 9.60 -3.99 -14.03
C MET A 1 8.44 -4.95 -13.94
N ASP A 2 8.32 -5.82 -12.93
CA ASP A 2 7.19 -6.77 -12.92
C ASP A 2 5.89 -6.10 -12.43
N MET A 3 5.20 -5.46 -13.37
CA MET A 3 3.93 -4.79 -13.14
C MET A 3 2.78 -5.76 -12.81
N THR A 4 2.94 -7.06 -13.11
CA THR A 4 1.95 -8.09 -12.76
C THR A 4 2.02 -8.38 -11.26
N GLU A 5 3.24 -8.53 -10.74
CA GLU A 5 3.47 -8.76 -9.32
C GLU A 5 2.99 -7.58 -8.45
N LEU A 6 3.27 -6.34 -8.87
CA LEU A 6 2.81 -5.15 -8.14
C LEU A 6 1.28 -5.06 -8.04
N ARG A 7 0.56 -5.39 -9.12
CA ARG A 7 -0.91 -5.47 -9.13
C ARG A 7 -1.42 -6.59 -8.24
N ARG A 8 -0.80 -7.77 -8.31
CA ARG A 8 -1.14 -8.90 -7.44
C ARG A 8 -0.99 -8.53 -5.95
N GLN A 9 0.08 -7.81 -5.60
CA GLN A 9 0.28 -7.32 -4.23
C GLN A 9 -0.79 -6.31 -3.81
N HIS A 10 -1.24 -5.41 -4.70
CA HIS A 10 -2.37 -4.53 -4.44
C HIS A 10 -3.66 -5.30 -4.11
N ASP A 11 -3.95 -6.37 -4.86
CA ASP A 11 -5.12 -7.20 -4.61
C ASP A 11 -5.03 -7.90 -3.25
N GLU A 12 -3.85 -8.41 -2.89
CA GLU A 12 -3.61 -9.05 -1.59
C GLU A 12 -3.73 -8.10 -0.40
N ILE A 13 -3.17 -6.89 -0.54
CA ILE A 13 -3.26 -5.82 0.45
C ILE A 13 -4.72 -5.41 0.62
N SER A 14 -5.43 -5.16 -0.48
CA SER A 14 -6.85 -4.76 -0.47
C SER A 14 -7.73 -5.83 0.15
N HIS A 15 -7.50 -7.10 -0.17
CA HIS A 15 -8.23 -8.21 0.42
C HIS A 15 -8.02 -8.31 1.93
N THR A 16 -6.78 -8.16 2.39
CA THR A 16 -6.45 -8.24 3.83
C THR A 16 -6.97 -7.03 4.60
N ALA A 17 -6.87 -5.83 4.01
CA ALA A 17 -7.46 -4.61 4.55
C ALA A 17 -8.99 -4.73 4.68
N HIS A 18 -9.67 -5.26 3.66
CA HIS A 18 -11.11 -5.51 3.72
C HIS A 18 -11.49 -6.50 4.82
N ARG A 19 -10.75 -7.61 4.97
CA ARG A 19 -10.97 -8.56 6.08
C ARG A 19 -10.81 -7.90 7.45
N LEU A 20 -9.81 -7.03 7.61
CA LEU A 20 -9.63 -6.28 8.84
C LEU A 20 -10.80 -5.32 9.08
N ALA A 21 -11.25 -4.59 8.06
CA ALA A 21 -12.38 -3.67 8.14
C ALA A 21 -13.66 -4.38 8.60
N LEU A 22 -13.94 -5.57 8.07
CA LEU A 22 -15.08 -6.39 8.48
C LEU A 22 -14.93 -6.87 9.94
N ALA A 23 -13.73 -7.28 10.34
CA ALA A 23 -13.47 -7.71 11.71
C ALA A 23 -13.62 -6.57 12.74
N THR A 24 -13.43 -5.31 12.31
CA THR A 24 -13.56 -4.10 13.11
C THR A 24 -14.81 -3.28 12.79
N ALA A 25 -15.81 -3.88 12.12
CA ALA A 25 -17.08 -3.19 11.83
C ALA A 25 -18.01 -3.13 13.05
N ASP A 26 -17.89 -4.12 13.95
CA ASP A 26 -18.63 -4.16 15.21
C ASP A 26 -17.79 -3.57 16.34
N HIS A 27 -18.18 -2.38 16.80
CA HIS A 27 -17.46 -1.65 17.84
C HIS A 27 -17.81 -2.12 19.26
N ALA A 28 -18.82 -2.98 19.42
CA ALA A 28 -19.29 -3.44 20.73
C ALA A 28 -18.65 -4.77 21.16
N ASN A 29 -18.29 -5.62 20.20
CA ASN A 29 -17.79 -6.97 20.49
C ASN A 29 -16.32 -7.14 20.05
N PRO A 30 -15.36 -7.15 21.00
CA PRO A 30 -13.96 -7.38 20.69
C PRO A 30 -13.69 -8.71 19.97
N ARG A 31 -12.78 -8.69 18.99
CA ARG A 31 -12.36 -9.87 18.24
C ARG A 31 -10.84 -9.94 18.15
N SER A 32 -10.32 -11.17 18.01
CA SER A 32 -8.90 -11.35 17.73
C SER A 32 -8.57 -10.89 16.29
N VAL A 33 -7.78 -9.83 16.18
CA VAL A 33 -7.38 -9.21 14.91
C VAL A 33 -5.87 -9.17 14.70
N GLY A 34 -5.07 -9.53 15.72
CA GLY A 34 -3.61 -9.39 15.71
C GLY A 34 -2.96 -10.05 14.48
N ALA A 35 -3.37 -11.28 14.15
CA ALA A 35 -2.85 -11.99 12.98
C ALA A 35 -3.12 -11.26 11.65
N ILE A 36 -4.34 -10.73 11.46
CA ILE A 36 -4.71 -9.99 10.24
C ILE A 36 -3.95 -8.66 10.17
N ARG A 37 -3.77 -7.97 11.31
CA ARG A 37 -2.99 -6.73 11.40
C ARG A 37 -1.53 -6.95 10.99
N TRP A 38 -0.89 -8.00 11.53
CA TRP A 38 0.50 -8.33 11.20
C TRP A 38 0.66 -8.80 9.74
N GLN A 39 -0.31 -9.56 9.22
CA GLN A 39 -0.34 -9.93 7.81
C GLN A 39 -0.36 -8.68 6.91
N LEU A 40 -1.29 -7.75 7.18
CA LEU A 40 -1.40 -6.50 6.43
C LEU A 40 -0.12 -5.67 6.52
N ALA A 41 0.47 -5.55 7.72
CA ALA A 41 1.71 -4.82 7.92
C ALA A 41 2.85 -5.37 7.07
N ARG A 42 3.03 -6.70 7.03
CA ARG A 42 4.07 -7.34 6.23
C ARG A 42 3.85 -7.10 4.73
N GLN A 43 2.62 -7.27 4.25
CA GLN A 43 2.28 -7.08 2.84
C GLN A 43 2.51 -5.62 2.43
N LEU A 44 1.98 -4.68 3.21
CA LEU A 44 2.11 -3.25 2.93
C LEU A 44 3.58 -2.81 2.95
N MET A 45 4.32 -3.07 4.03
CA MET A 45 5.73 -2.63 4.13
C MET A 45 6.61 -3.27 3.05
N GLY A 46 6.38 -4.54 2.72
CA GLY A 46 7.10 -5.21 1.64
C GLY A 46 6.83 -4.59 0.27
N HIS A 47 5.57 -4.28 0.00
CA HIS A 47 5.14 -3.61 -1.23
C HIS A 47 5.70 -2.19 -1.35
N LEU A 48 5.56 -1.36 -0.31
CA LEU A 48 6.09 0.01 -0.32
C LEU A 48 7.62 0.04 -0.52
N ALA A 49 8.35 -0.89 0.10
CA ALA A 49 9.79 -1.01 -0.10
C ALA A 49 10.17 -1.40 -1.54
N LEU A 50 9.32 -2.16 -2.22
CA LEU A 50 9.52 -2.52 -3.63
C LEU A 50 9.27 -1.30 -4.54
N GLU A 51 8.21 -0.54 -4.30
CA GLU A 51 7.89 0.66 -5.07
C GLU A 51 8.99 1.73 -4.93
N ASP A 52 9.47 1.95 -3.71
CA ASP A 52 10.53 2.92 -3.40
C ASP A 52 11.86 2.59 -4.08
N ARG A 53 12.21 1.30 -4.16
CA ARG A 53 13.47 0.86 -4.76
C ARG A 53 13.43 0.75 -6.28
N ILE A 54 12.26 0.47 -6.86
CA ILE A 54 12.14 0.09 -8.28
C ILE A 54 11.21 1.01 -9.05
N LEU A 55 9.96 1.15 -8.60
CA LEU A 55 8.91 1.83 -9.37
C LEU A 55 9.15 3.34 -9.46
N TYR A 56 9.25 4.03 -8.32
CA TYR A 56 9.40 5.48 -8.32
C TYR A 56 10.72 5.93 -9.00
N PRO A 57 11.89 5.32 -8.74
CA PRO A 57 13.12 5.70 -9.43
C PRO A 57 13.06 5.49 -10.94
N ALA A 58 12.33 4.48 -11.43
CA ALA A 58 12.16 4.27 -12.87
C ALA A 58 11.31 5.36 -13.51
N LEU A 59 10.18 5.71 -12.88
CA LEU A 59 9.28 6.76 -13.38
C LEU A 59 9.92 8.15 -13.32
N GLN A 60 10.74 8.43 -12.30
CA GLN A 60 11.47 9.69 -12.18
C GLN A 60 12.57 9.87 -13.23
N ARG A 61 12.99 8.79 -13.89
CA ARG A 61 13.95 8.84 -15.02
C ARG A 61 13.27 8.95 -16.39
N ALA A 62 11.93 8.98 -16.44
CA ALA A 62 11.21 9.13 -17.70
C ALA A 62 11.45 10.52 -18.32
N ASP A 63 11.46 10.59 -19.65
CA ASP A 63 11.61 11.86 -20.39
C ASP A 63 10.42 12.80 -20.18
N ASP A 64 9.23 12.22 -19.96
CA ASP A 64 7.98 12.96 -19.72
C ASP A 64 7.96 13.63 -18.33
N ALA A 65 7.89 14.97 -18.33
CA ALA A 65 7.87 15.78 -17.11
C ALA A 65 6.63 15.55 -16.24
N HIS A 66 5.50 15.20 -16.85
CA HIS A 66 4.27 14.87 -16.12
C HIS A 66 4.44 13.57 -15.33
N THR A 67 5.04 12.55 -15.94
CA THR A 67 5.35 11.27 -15.29
C THR A 67 6.29 11.45 -14.10
N ARG A 68 7.38 12.22 -14.26
CA ARG A 68 8.32 12.49 -13.15
C ARG A 68 7.65 13.19 -11.98
N THR A 69 6.89 14.24 -12.25
CA THR A 69 6.17 15.01 -11.22
C THR A 69 5.16 14.13 -10.49
N THR A 70 4.39 13.34 -11.24
CA THR A 70 3.38 12.43 -10.66
C THR A 70 4.02 11.39 -9.75
N ALA A 71 5.14 10.79 -10.18
CA ALA A 71 5.88 9.81 -9.39
C ALA A 71 6.46 10.41 -8.11
N ALA A 72 7.04 11.61 -8.17
CA ALA A 72 7.58 12.29 -6.99
C ALA A 72 6.49 12.64 -5.96
N THR A 73 5.34 13.14 -6.40
CA THR A 73 4.20 13.44 -5.51
C THR A 73 3.70 12.18 -4.82
N LEU A 74 3.46 11.10 -5.57
CA LEU A 74 2.97 9.85 -5.00
C LEU A 74 4.00 9.18 -4.09
N GLN A 75 5.31 9.27 -4.38
CA GLN A 75 6.35 8.77 -3.49
C GLN A 75 6.34 9.50 -2.14
N ALA A 76 6.17 10.82 -2.12
CA ALA A 76 6.07 11.58 -0.88
C ALA A 76 4.82 11.20 -0.06
N GLU A 77 3.66 11.06 -0.71
CA GLU A 77 2.43 10.59 -0.07
C GLU A 77 2.59 9.18 0.53
N THR A 78 3.39 8.34 -0.12
CA THR A 78 3.68 6.96 0.30
C THR A 78 4.50 6.90 1.58
N GLY A 79 5.53 7.75 1.69
CA GLY A 79 6.29 7.88 2.92
C GLY A 79 5.40 8.25 4.10
N ALA A 80 4.52 9.24 3.91
CA ALA A 80 3.57 9.66 4.94
C ALA A 80 2.58 8.55 5.34
N LEU A 81 2.09 7.74 4.39
CA LEU A 81 1.26 6.58 4.70
C LEU A 81 2.02 5.52 5.50
N ALA A 82 3.27 5.21 5.11
CA ALA A 82 4.09 4.22 5.80
C ALA A 82 4.34 4.62 7.27
N GLU A 83 4.63 5.90 7.51
CA GLU A 83 4.81 6.47 8.85
C GLU A 83 3.52 6.42 9.68
N SER A 84 2.39 6.82 9.09
CA SER A 84 1.07 6.76 9.73
C SER A 84 0.68 5.33 10.10
N PHE A 85 0.86 4.38 9.19
CA PHE A 85 0.57 2.97 9.43
C PHE A 85 1.49 2.36 10.51
N SER A 86 2.78 2.70 10.49
CA SER A 86 3.74 2.26 11.51
C SER A 86 3.40 2.81 12.89
N SER A 87 2.99 4.08 12.95
CA SER A 87 2.51 4.73 14.17
C SER A 87 1.24 4.05 14.70
N TYR A 88 0.29 3.72 13.82
CA TYR A 88 -0.90 2.95 14.15
C TYR A 88 -0.55 1.56 14.72
N MET A 89 0.36 0.82 14.09
CA MET A 89 0.78 -0.50 14.58
C MET A 89 1.41 -0.42 15.98
N THR A 90 2.23 0.60 16.22
CA THR A 90 2.92 0.83 17.49
C THR A 90 1.96 1.31 18.59
N ALA A 91 1.00 2.17 18.25
CA ALA A 91 0.06 2.75 19.20
C ALA A 91 -0.94 1.73 19.76
N TRP A 92 -1.22 0.65 19.02
CA TRP A 92 -2.24 -0.35 19.35
C TRP A 92 -1.61 -1.71 19.68
N SER A 93 -1.14 -1.88 20.91
CA SER A 93 -0.75 -3.19 21.44
C SER A 93 -1.95 -4.11 21.63
N ASP A 94 -1.74 -5.42 21.71
CA ASP A 94 -2.84 -6.38 21.90
C ASP A 94 -3.64 -6.13 23.19
N ASP A 95 -2.96 -5.76 24.28
CA ASP A 95 -3.61 -5.33 25.54
C ASP A 95 -4.52 -4.12 25.33
N ARG A 96 -4.00 -3.09 24.65
CA ARG A 96 -4.76 -1.86 24.41
C ARG A 96 -5.95 -2.11 23.49
N VAL A 97 -5.78 -2.93 22.46
CA VAL A 97 -6.88 -3.33 21.56
C VAL A 97 -8.00 -4.02 22.34
N ALA A 98 -7.66 -4.90 23.30
CA ALA A 98 -8.67 -5.58 24.11
C ALA A 98 -9.42 -4.61 25.05
N ARG A 99 -8.72 -3.60 25.59
CA ARG A 99 -9.29 -2.61 26.53
C ARG A 99 -10.05 -1.47 25.84
N GLU A 100 -9.58 -1.02 24.69
CA GLU A 100 -10.03 0.19 23.98
C GLU A 100 -10.57 -0.18 22.58
N TRP A 101 -11.38 -1.24 22.51
CA TRP A 101 -11.82 -1.84 21.24
C TRP A 101 -12.56 -0.87 20.30
N ALA A 102 -13.49 -0.06 20.82
CA ALA A 102 -14.26 0.86 19.99
C ALA A 102 -13.37 1.93 19.33
N ASP A 103 -12.41 2.48 20.09
CA ASP A 103 -11.43 3.46 19.59
C ASP A 103 -10.46 2.81 18.61
N PHE A 104 -10.05 1.57 18.88
CA PHE A 104 -9.26 0.77 17.95
C PHE A 104 -10.00 0.57 16.61
N CYS A 105 -11.29 0.25 16.64
CA CYS A 105 -12.10 0.10 15.44
C CYS A 105 -12.12 1.40 14.63
N ILE A 106 -12.38 2.55 15.26
CA ILE A 106 -12.38 3.87 14.59
C ILE A 106 -11.02 4.15 13.93
N ALA A 107 -9.93 3.96 14.67
CA ALA A 107 -8.58 4.17 14.16
C ALA A 107 -8.26 3.23 12.99
N THR A 108 -8.69 1.97 13.09
CA THR A 108 -8.50 0.94 12.05
C THR A 108 -9.24 1.30 10.77
N GLN A 109 -10.51 1.73 10.87
CA GLN A 109 -11.28 2.15 9.70
C GLN A 109 -10.65 3.37 9.01
N ALA A 110 -10.11 4.31 9.78
CA ALA A 110 -9.43 5.48 9.22
C ALA A 110 -8.18 5.10 8.42
N VAL A 111 -7.35 4.21 8.95
CA VAL A 111 -6.14 3.71 8.27
C VAL A 111 -6.48 2.89 7.03
N ILE A 112 -7.49 2.02 7.10
CA ILE A 112 -7.93 1.22 5.97
C ILE A 112 -8.45 2.09 4.84
N ARG A 113 -9.26 3.12 5.15
CA ARG A 113 -9.74 4.06 4.14
C ARG A 113 -8.58 4.77 3.42
N ALA A 114 -7.61 5.28 4.17
CA ALA A 114 -6.43 5.93 3.59
C ALA A 114 -5.63 4.98 2.67
N LEU A 115 -5.49 3.72 3.08
CA LEU A 115 -4.82 2.70 2.29
C LEU A 115 -5.58 2.39 0.98
N THR A 116 -6.89 2.17 1.06
CA THR A 116 -7.74 1.88 -0.11
C THR A 116 -7.73 3.04 -1.11
N GLU A 117 -7.89 4.28 -0.63
CA GLU A 117 -7.84 5.48 -1.49
C GLU A 117 -6.50 5.62 -2.22
N ARG A 118 -5.39 5.26 -1.57
CA ARG A 118 -4.06 5.28 -2.20
C ARG A 118 -3.93 4.20 -3.27
N VAL A 119 -4.26 2.94 -2.94
CA VAL A 119 -4.20 1.82 -3.92
C VAL A 119 -5.02 2.15 -5.17
N ASP A 120 -6.22 2.69 -4.99
CA ASP A 120 -7.08 3.11 -6.09
C ASP A 120 -6.45 4.23 -6.92
N ARG A 121 -5.83 5.22 -6.27
CA ARG A 121 -5.15 6.33 -6.95
C ARG A 121 -3.99 5.82 -7.78
N GLU A 122 -3.15 4.94 -7.26
CA GLU A 122 -1.98 4.39 -7.98
C GLU A 122 -2.38 3.52 -9.15
N ASN A 123 -3.39 2.66 -8.97
CA ASN A 123 -3.95 1.85 -10.05
C ASN A 123 -4.47 2.71 -11.21
N ARG A 124 -5.02 3.89 -10.91
CA ARG A 124 -5.61 4.80 -11.92
C ARG A 124 -4.62 5.79 -12.51
N THR A 125 -3.50 6.04 -11.84
CA THR A 125 -2.53 7.07 -12.24
C THR A 125 -1.17 6.47 -12.54
N LEU A 126 -0.48 5.97 -11.53
CA LEU A 126 0.90 5.50 -11.59
C LEU A 126 1.08 4.30 -12.52
N TYR A 127 0.21 3.28 -12.42
CA TYR A 127 0.35 2.05 -13.19
C TYR A 127 0.17 2.25 -14.71
N PRO A 128 -0.79 3.05 -15.19
CA PRO A 128 -0.85 3.45 -16.60
C PRO A 128 0.43 4.15 -17.09
N LEU A 129 1.09 4.97 -16.26
CA LEU A 129 2.36 5.60 -16.63
C LEU A 129 3.48 4.54 -16.73
N ALA A 130 3.52 3.62 -15.76
CA ALA A 130 4.53 2.57 -15.70
C ALA A 130 4.41 1.57 -16.86
N ASP A 131 3.19 1.16 -17.24
CA ASP A 131 2.98 0.28 -18.40
C ASP A 131 3.48 0.93 -19.70
N ARG A 132 3.32 2.25 -19.87
CA ARG A 132 3.86 2.95 -21.05
C ARG A 132 5.38 2.89 -21.10
N ILE A 133 6.05 3.00 -19.97
CA ILE A 133 7.51 2.90 -19.89
C ILE A 133 7.97 1.47 -20.18
N ASP A 134 7.33 0.48 -19.55
CA ASP A 134 7.69 -0.93 -19.71
C ASP A 134 7.51 -1.40 -21.16
N ASN A 135 6.44 -0.94 -21.83
CA ASN A 135 6.19 -1.19 -23.25
C ASN A 135 7.12 -0.41 -24.21
N SER A 136 7.75 0.67 -23.74
CA SER A 136 8.67 1.49 -24.55
C SER A 136 10.13 1.04 -24.43
N ALA A 137 10.44 0.14 -23.49
CA ALA A 137 11.77 -0.42 -23.35
C ALA A 137 12.07 -1.39 -24.51
N PRO A 138 13.21 -1.26 -25.22
CA PRO A 138 13.56 -2.20 -26.29
C PRO A 138 13.70 -3.62 -25.73
N PRO A 139 13.27 -4.67 -26.46
CA PRO A 139 13.43 -6.04 -26.00
C PRO A 139 14.92 -6.33 -25.82
N ILE A 140 15.30 -6.76 -24.61
CA ILE A 140 16.68 -7.18 -24.33
C ILE A 140 16.94 -8.40 -25.21
N ALA A 141 17.72 -8.20 -26.27
CA ALA A 141 18.16 -9.30 -27.13
C ALA A 141 18.92 -10.31 -26.27
N ARG A 142 18.34 -11.50 -26.09
CA ARG A 142 19.07 -12.62 -25.50
C ARG A 142 20.12 -13.06 -26.51
N ALA A 143 21.39 -12.75 -26.20
CA ALA A 143 22.52 -13.34 -26.89
C ALA A 143 22.49 -14.86 -26.68
N GLY A 144 22.78 -15.57 -27.78
CA GLY A 144 22.58 -17.02 -27.95
C GLY A 144 23.49 -17.93 -27.15
#